data_AF-A0A929NF14-F1
#
_entry.id   AF-A0A929NF14-F1
#
_cell.length_a   1.000
_cell.length_b   1.000
_cell.length_c   1.000
_cell.angle_alpha   90.00
_cell.angle_beta   90.00
_cell.angle_gamma   90.00
#
_symmetry.space_group_name_H-M   'P 1'
#
loop_
_entity.id
_entity.type
_entity.pdbx_description
1 polymer ?
#
loop_
_entity_poly.entity_id
_entity_poly.type
_entity_poly.pdbx_seq_one_letter_code
_entity_poly.pdbx_strand_id
1 'polypeptide(L)'
;MALGKTIQIFLPDGNPRSLKIAEITSRTVQAILIPRAKLDTAAKRRELKNVGVYFLIGSSDEDSKPMLYVGEAEECLIRLKQQNKQKDFWNIAIAIISKTQYFTKTHIKFLEAYCYDEGNIYYASIKKERLSGRTLVYKLLLI
;
A
#
# COMPACT_ATOMS: atom_id res chain seq x y z
N MET A 1 2.05 -26.46 -16.71
CA MET A 1 3.41 -25.95 -16.38
C MET A 1 3.32 -24.46 -16.10
N ALA A 2 4.03 -23.94 -15.11
CA ALA A 2 4.05 -22.50 -14.84
C ALA A 2 4.97 -21.79 -15.87
N LEU A 3 4.44 -20.79 -16.58
CA LEU A 3 5.22 -19.96 -17.49
C LEU A 3 6.12 -19.01 -16.69
N GLY A 4 7.38 -18.89 -17.09
CA GLY A 4 8.31 -17.90 -16.54
C GLY A 4 7.78 -16.48 -16.75
N LYS A 5 8.01 -15.60 -15.78
CA LYS A 5 7.64 -14.18 -15.86
C LYS A 5 8.83 -13.33 -15.43
N THR A 6 9.12 -12.30 -16.21
CA THR A 6 10.13 -11.30 -15.87
C THR A 6 9.50 -10.23 -14.99
N ILE A 7 10.16 -9.91 -13.88
CA ILE A 7 9.85 -8.75 -13.05
C ILE A 7 10.92 -7.71 -13.33
N GLN A 8 10.49 -6.51 -13.72
CA GLN A 8 11.37 -5.36 -13.88
C GLN A 8 11.33 -4.53 -12.60
N ILE A 9 12.51 -4.26 -12.04
CA ILE A 9 12.65 -3.41 -10.84
C ILE A 9 13.46 -2.18 -11.24
N PHE A 10 12.84 -1.02 -11.12
CA PHE A 10 13.46 0.28 -11.31
C PHE A 10 13.81 0.90 -9.95
N LEU A 11 15.07 1.35 -9.81
CA LEU A 11 15.61 2.04 -8.64
C LEU A 11 15.75 3.53 -8.97
N PRO A 12 14.82 4.41 -8.57
CA PRO A 12 14.83 5.81 -9.00
C PRO A 12 16.07 6.60 -8.58
N ASP A 13 16.71 6.21 -7.48
CA ASP A 13 17.93 6.81 -6.95
C ASP A 13 19.15 5.85 -7.01
N GLY A 14 19.01 4.72 -7.71
CA GLY A 14 20.05 3.69 -7.81
C GLY A 14 20.30 2.89 -6.52
N ASN A 15 19.61 3.19 -5.40
CA ASN A 15 19.85 2.53 -4.13
C ASN A 15 18.81 1.41 -3.88
N PRO A 16 19.22 0.13 -3.76
CA PRO A 16 18.30 -0.99 -3.56
C PRO A 16 17.59 -0.99 -2.21
N ARG A 17 18.03 -0.19 -1.23
CA ARG A 17 17.36 -0.01 0.08
C ARG A 17 16.38 1.16 0.11
N SER A 18 16.26 1.91 -0.98
CA SER A 18 15.38 3.07 -1.08
C SER A 18 14.07 2.73 -1.79
N LEU A 19 13.45 3.73 -2.42
CA LEU A 19 12.27 3.61 -3.27
C LEU A 19 12.51 2.55 -4.36
N LYS A 20 11.55 1.64 -4.54
CA LYS A 20 11.60 0.61 -5.59
C LYS A 20 10.29 0.61 -6.35
N ILE A 21 10.36 0.56 -7.67
CA ILE A 21 9.20 0.40 -8.54
C ILE A 21 9.35 -0.94 -9.24
N ALA A 22 8.40 -1.85 -9.03
CA ALA A 22 8.41 -3.18 -9.61
C ALA A 22 7.17 -3.39 -10.48
N GLU A 23 7.37 -3.98 -11.66
CA GLU A 23 6.28 -4.33 -12.55
C GLU A 23 6.55 -5.62 -13.32
N ILE A 24 5.47 -6.26 -13.75
CA ILE A 24 5.51 -7.22 -14.84
C ILE A 24 5.00 -6.47 -16.07
N THR A 25 5.81 -6.35 -17.11
CA THR A 25 5.57 -5.44 -18.25
C THR A 25 4.17 -5.60 -18.86
N SER A 26 3.66 -6.83 -18.94
CA SER A 26 2.34 -7.14 -19.49
C SER A 26 1.14 -6.89 -18.55
N ARG A 27 1.37 -6.42 -17.32
CA ARG A 27 0.32 -6.11 -16.34
C ARG A 27 -0.05 -4.64 -16.36
N THR A 28 -1.29 -4.34 -15.98
CA THR A 28 -1.84 -2.98 -15.91
C THR A 28 -1.57 -2.29 -14.58
N VAL A 29 -0.81 -2.91 -13.69
CA VAL A 29 -0.46 -2.38 -12.37
C VAL A 29 1.05 -2.41 -12.17
N GLN A 30 1.53 -1.58 -11.26
CA GLN A 30 2.91 -1.57 -10.77
C GLN A 30 2.90 -1.46 -9.23
N ALA A 31 3.93 -1.98 -8.59
CA ALA A 31 4.14 -1.88 -7.16
C ALA A 31 5.21 -0.82 -6.87
N ILE A 32 4.97 0.04 -5.89
CA ILE A 32 5.92 1.04 -5.43
C ILE A 32 6.16 0.81 -3.94
N LEU A 33 7.38 0.39 -3.60
CA LEU A 33 7.82 0.25 -2.21
C LEU A 33 8.47 1.55 -1.75
N ILE A 34 7.94 2.13 -0.69
CA ILE A 34 8.30 3.45 -0.16
C ILE A 34 8.70 3.28 1.31
N PRO A 35 9.99 3.40 1.65
CA PRO A 35 10.37 3.60 3.04
C PRO A 35 9.73 4.88 3.59
N ARG A 36 9.22 4.87 4.83
CA ARG A 36 8.54 6.05 5.43
C ARG A 36 9.38 7.32 5.36
N ALA A 37 10.67 7.20 5.67
CA ALA A 37 11.66 8.29 5.59
C ALA A 37 11.87 8.86 4.17
N LYS A 38 11.40 8.15 3.13
CA LYS A 38 11.51 8.55 1.73
C LYS A 38 10.16 9.00 1.14
N LEU A 39 9.12 9.18 1.95
CA LEU A 39 7.80 9.59 1.48
C LEU A 39 7.83 10.91 0.70
N ASP A 40 8.62 11.90 1.13
CA ASP A 40 8.75 13.18 0.42
C ASP A 40 9.47 13.05 -0.93
N THR A 41 10.41 12.11 -1.03
CA THR A 41 11.06 11.78 -2.31
C THR A 41 10.07 11.06 -3.23
N ALA A 42 9.32 10.10 -2.69
CA ALA A 42 8.27 9.39 -3.40
C ALA A 42 7.16 10.34 -3.86
N ALA A 43 6.85 11.40 -3.11
CA ALA A 43 5.83 12.40 -3.47
C ALA A 43 6.08 13.12 -4.80
N LYS A 44 7.31 13.09 -5.31
CA LYS A 44 7.66 13.64 -6.63
C LYS A 44 7.28 12.71 -7.78
N ARG A 45 6.89 11.47 -7.50
CA ARG A 45 6.53 10.44 -8.48
C ARG A 45 5.08 10.61 -8.91
N ARG A 46 4.88 10.82 -10.21
CA ARG A 46 3.55 10.96 -10.82
C ARG A 46 2.69 9.71 -10.66
N GLU A 47 3.32 8.55 -10.56
CA GLU A 47 2.65 7.26 -10.42
C GLU A 47 1.79 7.22 -9.15
N LEU A 48 2.25 7.82 -8.05
CA LEU A 48 1.47 7.86 -6.80
C LEU A 48 0.26 8.79 -6.85
N LYS A 49 0.11 9.56 -7.94
CA LYS A 49 -1.09 10.36 -8.18
C LYS A 49 -2.25 9.56 -8.79
N ASN A 50 -2.03 8.28 -9.07
CA ASN A 50 -3.05 7.40 -9.65
C ASN A 50 -3.80 6.63 -8.56
N VAL A 51 -4.91 6.05 -9.02
CA VAL A 51 -5.76 5.13 -8.28
C VAL A 51 -5.03 3.82 -7.93
N GLY A 52 -5.27 3.32 -6.72
CA GLY A 52 -4.62 2.10 -6.25
C GLY A 52 -5.04 1.67 -4.84
N VAL A 53 -4.39 0.60 -4.40
CA VAL A 53 -4.46 0.07 -3.03
C VAL A 53 -3.06 0.16 -2.44
N TYR A 54 -2.94 0.50 -1.16
CA TYR A 54 -1.67 0.60 -0.47
C TYR A 54 -1.69 -0.17 0.84
N PHE A 55 -0.49 -0.60 1.23
CA PHE A 55 -0.21 -1.35 2.44
C PHE A 55 0.76 -0.55 3.28
N LEU A 56 0.51 -0.41 4.58
CA LEU A 56 1.48 0.12 5.53
C LEU A 56 1.93 -1.02 6.43
N ILE A 57 3.24 -1.25 6.45
CA ILE A 57 3.88 -2.38 7.13
C ILE A 57 4.85 -1.83 8.17
N GLY A 58 4.80 -2.35 9.38
CA GLY A 58 5.75 -2.05 10.43
C GLY A 58 5.57 -2.94 11.64
N SER A 59 5.88 -2.41 12.82
CA SER A 59 5.79 -3.10 14.09
C SER A 59 5.55 -2.07 15.19
N SER A 60 4.79 -2.44 16.21
CA SER A 60 4.65 -1.69 17.46
C SER A 60 5.60 -2.28 18.50
N ASP A 61 6.10 -1.44 19.42
CA ASP A 61 6.95 -1.89 20.52
C ASP A 61 6.23 -2.86 21.47
N GLU A 62 4.90 -2.82 21.48
CA GLU A 62 4.03 -3.69 22.28
C GLU A 62 3.86 -5.09 21.66
N ASP A 63 4.14 -5.25 20.36
CA ASP A 63 3.79 -6.47 19.63
C ASP A 63 4.97 -7.15 18.97
N SER A 64 5.11 -8.44 19.23
CA SER A 64 6.12 -9.30 18.59
C SER A 64 5.87 -9.55 17.09
N LYS A 65 4.68 -9.21 16.57
CA LYS A 65 4.26 -9.53 15.21
C LYS A 65 4.16 -8.29 14.32
N PRO A 66 4.49 -8.43 13.02
CA PRO A 66 4.39 -7.33 12.09
C PRO A 66 2.95 -6.85 11.92
N MET A 67 2.84 -5.55 11.81
CA MET A 67 1.62 -4.79 11.66
C MET A 67 1.34 -4.49 10.18
N LEU A 68 0.16 -4.85 9.66
CA LEU A 68 -0.31 -4.55 8.30
C LEU A 68 -1.61 -3.72 8.26
N TYR A 69 -1.55 -2.50 7.72
CA TYR A 69 -2.74 -1.74 7.34
C TYR A 69 -2.97 -1.83 5.84
N VAL A 70 -4.22 -1.99 5.42
CA VAL A 70 -4.67 -1.94 4.02
C VAL A 70 -5.55 -0.72 3.82
N GLY A 71 -5.35 0.01 2.73
CA GLY A 71 -6.24 1.10 2.34
C GLY A 71 -6.27 1.31 0.84
N GLU A 72 -7.27 2.05 0.40
CA GLU A 72 -7.54 2.40 -0.99
C GLU A 72 -7.33 3.91 -1.24
N ALA A 73 -7.14 4.29 -2.50
CA ALA A 73 -7.22 5.70 -2.86
C ALA A 73 -7.47 5.90 -4.35
N GLU A 74 -8.18 6.97 -4.68
CA GLU A 74 -8.20 7.53 -6.04
C GLU A 74 -6.88 8.28 -6.33
N GLU A 75 -6.24 8.82 -5.29
CA GLU A 75 -4.88 9.37 -5.31
C GLU A 75 -4.06 8.84 -4.12
N CYS A 76 -3.21 7.83 -4.35
CA CYS A 76 -2.46 7.19 -3.27
C CYS A 76 -1.55 8.15 -2.50
N LEU A 77 -0.96 9.15 -3.15
CA LEU A 77 -0.05 10.10 -2.50
C LEU A 77 -0.74 10.90 -1.40
N ILE A 78 -1.95 11.41 -1.65
CA ILE A 78 -2.71 12.19 -0.67
C ILE A 78 -2.99 11.32 0.56
N ARG A 79 -3.44 10.09 0.32
CA ARG A 79 -3.80 9.17 1.39
C ARG A 79 -2.58 8.73 2.21
N LEU A 80 -1.45 8.43 1.56
CA LEU A 80 -0.20 8.10 2.24
C LEU A 80 0.31 9.26 3.11
N LYS A 81 0.25 10.51 2.62
CA LYS A 81 0.61 11.70 3.42
C LYS A 81 -0.32 11.89 4.62
N GLN A 82 -1.61 11.63 4.45
CA GLN A 82 -2.58 11.69 5.55
C GLN A 82 -2.27 10.61 6.60
N GLN A 83 -2.04 9.37 6.18
CA GLN A 83 -1.73 8.28 7.11
C GLN A 83 -0.39 8.47 7.82
N ASN A 84 0.61 9.06 7.15
CA ASN A 84 1.90 9.39 7.77
C ASN A 84 1.76 10.31 9.00
N LYS A 85 0.73 11.16 9.03
CA LYS A 85 0.42 12.04 10.16
C LYS A 85 -0.44 11.39 11.24
N GLN A 86 -1.15 10.30 10.90
CA GLN A 86 -2.17 9.68 11.76
C GLN A 86 -1.74 8.35 12.37
N LYS A 87 -0.64 7.76 11.86
CA LYS A 87 -0.18 6.41 12.22
C LYS A 87 1.33 6.39 12.31
N ASP A 88 1.81 5.94 13.46
CA ASP A 88 3.24 5.93 13.75
C ASP A 88 3.90 4.54 13.67
N PHE A 89 3.11 3.46 13.62
CA PHE A 89 3.64 2.09 13.65
C PHE A 89 4.40 1.64 12.38
N TRP A 90 4.21 2.33 11.24
CA TRP A 90 4.64 1.81 9.95
C TRP A 90 6.00 2.36 9.52
N ASN A 91 6.78 1.51 8.85
CA ASN A 91 8.14 1.82 8.38
C ASN A 91 8.24 1.72 6.85
N ILE A 92 7.41 0.89 6.22
CA ILE A 92 7.38 0.66 4.79
C ILE A 92 5.95 0.79 4.30
N ALA A 93 5.75 1.49 3.19
CA ALA A 93 4.52 1.44 2.42
C ALA A 93 4.74 0.67 1.11
N ILE A 94 3.78 -0.13 0.68
CA ILE A 94 3.74 -0.71 -0.66
C ILE A 94 2.46 -0.22 -1.33
N ALA A 95 2.57 0.53 -2.43
CA ALA A 95 1.42 0.98 -3.19
C ALA A 95 1.30 0.18 -4.49
N ILE A 96 0.17 -0.48 -4.70
CA ILE A 96 -0.19 -1.12 -5.97
C ILE A 96 -1.02 -0.13 -6.76
N ILE A 97 -0.39 0.41 -7.79
CA ILE A 97 -0.89 1.53 -8.57
C ILE A 97 -1.35 1.03 -9.93
N SER A 98 -2.54 1.47 -10.35
CA SER A 98 -2.95 1.26 -11.73
C SER A 98 -2.15 2.14 -12.68
N LYS A 99 -1.56 1.51 -13.71
CA LYS A 99 -0.95 2.19 -14.86
C LYS A 99 -2.01 2.68 -15.86
N THR A 100 -3.26 2.27 -15.65
CA THR A 100 -4.40 2.60 -16.50
C THR A 100 -5.45 3.37 -15.69
N GLN A 101 -6.25 4.23 -16.31
CA GLN A 101 -7.33 4.93 -15.60
C GLN A 101 -8.63 4.10 -15.52
N TYR A 102 -8.56 2.77 -15.65
CA TYR A 102 -9.74 1.90 -15.69
C TYR A 102 -10.27 1.47 -14.31
N PHE A 103 -9.52 1.68 -13.23
CA PHE A 103 -10.01 1.33 -11.90
C PHE A 103 -11.03 2.36 -11.43
N THR A 104 -12.24 1.88 -11.14
CA THR A 104 -13.32 2.67 -10.56
C THR A 104 -13.26 2.58 -9.03
N LYS A 105 -14.05 3.42 -8.36
CA LYS A 105 -14.22 3.35 -6.91
C LYS A 105 -14.67 1.97 -6.42
N THR A 106 -15.53 1.30 -7.19
CA THR A 106 -16.00 -0.06 -6.87
C THR A 106 -14.86 -1.07 -6.96
N HIS A 107 -14.01 -0.97 -7.99
CA HIS A 107 -12.86 -1.88 -8.14
C HIS A 107 -11.89 -1.76 -6.95
N ILE A 108 -11.52 -0.54 -6.56
CA ILE A 108 -10.57 -0.36 -5.45
C ILE A 108 -11.14 -0.74 -4.08
N LYS A 109 -12.44 -0.55 -3.85
CA LYS A 109 -13.10 -1.03 -2.62
C LYS A 109 -13.15 -2.54 -2.55
N PHE A 110 -13.42 -3.21 -3.68
CA PHE A 110 -13.36 -4.66 -3.74
C PHE A 110 -11.94 -5.17 -3.48
N LEU A 111 -10.93 -4.57 -4.11
CA LEU A 111 -9.52 -4.95 -3.91
C LEU A 111 -9.06 -4.73 -2.47
N GLU A 112 -9.44 -3.62 -1.84
CA GLU A 112 -9.15 -3.38 -0.43
C GLU A 112 -9.74 -4.48 0.47
N ALA A 113 -11.02 -4.80 0.27
CA ALA A 113 -11.69 -5.86 1.03
C ALA A 113 -11.02 -7.24 0.79
N TYR A 114 -10.72 -7.57 -0.47
CA TYR A 114 -10.04 -8.81 -0.82
C TYR A 114 -8.65 -8.89 -0.17
N CYS A 115 -7.85 -7.83 -0.26
CA CYS A 115 -6.52 -7.78 0.34
C CYS A 115 -6.55 -7.80 1.87
N TYR A 116 -7.61 -7.25 2.47
CA TYR A 116 -7.84 -7.36 3.90
C TYR A 116 -8.10 -8.82 4.30
N ASP A 117 -9.00 -9.51 3.61
CA ASP A 117 -9.38 -10.89 3.93
C ASP A 117 -8.16 -11.82 3.78
N GLU A 118 -7.38 -11.66 2.70
CA GLU A 118 -6.13 -12.39 2.50
C GLU A 118 -5.10 -12.05 3.58
N GLY A 119 -4.92 -10.76 3.91
CA GLY A 119 -3.99 -10.33 4.95
C GLY A 119 -4.33 -10.89 6.33
N ASN A 120 -5.62 -11.03 6.65
CA ASN A 120 -6.11 -11.56 7.91
C ASN A 120 -5.74 -13.03 8.14
N ILE A 121 -5.54 -13.80 7.06
CA ILE A 121 -5.10 -15.19 7.14
C ILE A 121 -3.65 -15.27 7.64
N TYR A 122 -2.82 -14.28 7.32
CA TYR A 122 -1.36 -14.32 7.56
C TYR A 122 -0.87 -13.38 8.68
N TYR A 123 -1.62 -12.32 9.03
CA TYR A 123 -1.24 -11.32 10.03
C TYR A 123 -2.23 -11.31 11.21
N ALA A 124 -1.71 -11.44 12.44
CA ALA A 124 -2.49 -11.86 13.61
C ALA A 124 -3.39 -10.79 14.26
N SER A 125 -3.55 -9.58 13.70
CA SER A 125 -4.57 -8.64 14.18
C SER A 125 -4.88 -7.59 13.14
N ILE A 126 -6.17 -7.41 12.82
CA ILE A 126 -6.67 -6.26 12.07
C ILE A 126 -7.86 -5.65 12.82
N LYS A 127 -7.79 -4.35 13.19
CA LYS A 127 -8.89 -3.63 13.88
C LYS A 127 -9.79 -2.90 12.87
N LYS A 128 -11.10 -2.98 13.12
CA LYS A 128 -12.18 -2.34 12.35
C LYS A 128 -12.68 -1.12 13.12
N GLU A 129 -12.57 0.07 12.56
CA GLU A 129 -13.10 1.30 13.18
C GLU A 129 -14.14 1.96 12.26
N ARG A 130 -15.28 2.37 12.82
CA ARG A 130 -16.44 2.90 12.10
C ARG A 130 -16.47 4.41 12.32
N LEU A 131 -16.02 5.21 11.36
CA LEU A 131 -16.17 6.66 11.40
C LEU A 131 -17.42 7.08 10.61
N SER A 132 -18.28 7.82 11.32
CA SER A 132 -19.43 8.61 10.86
C SER A 132 -19.76 8.50 9.36
N GLY A 133 -20.80 7.73 9.06
CA GLY A 133 -21.71 8.06 7.98
C GLY A 133 -21.48 7.45 6.60
N ARG A 134 -20.26 7.30 6.05
CA ARG A 134 -20.11 6.79 4.65
C ARG A 134 -18.74 6.29 4.15
N THR A 135 -17.69 6.23 4.97
CA THR A 135 -16.37 5.74 4.52
C THR A 135 -15.76 4.81 5.55
N LEU A 136 -15.46 3.56 5.15
CA LEU A 136 -14.67 2.64 5.98
C LEU A 136 -13.22 3.11 5.97
N VAL A 137 -12.65 3.28 7.16
CA VAL A 137 -11.22 3.55 7.34
C VAL A 137 -10.74 2.51 8.34
N TYR A 138 -9.96 1.53 7.86
CA TYR A 138 -9.41 0.45 8.69
C TYR A 138 -8.31 1.05 9.58
N LYS A 139 -8.01 0.54 10.78
CA LYS A 139 -6.87 1.03 11.59
C LYS A 139 -6.36 -0.14 12.40
N LEU A 140 -5.07 -0.41 12.26
CA LEU A 140 -4.42 -1.59 12.79
C LEU A 140 -3.97 -1.40 14.24
N LEU A 141 -4.32 -2.32 15.15
CA LEU A 141 -3.79 -2.40 16.52
C LEU A 141 -4.00 -3.83 17.05
N LEU A 142 -2.93 -4.48 17.51
CA LEU A 142 -2.87 -5.86 17.98
C LEU A 142 -3.34 -6.01 19.46
N ILE A 143 -3.62 -7.25 19.89
CA ILE A 143 -3.80 -7.69 21.30
C ILE A 143 -2.82 -8.86 21.52
#